data_AF-A0A4Q6Y3E9-F1
#
_entry.id   AF-A0A4Q6Y3E9-F1
#
_cell.length_a   1.000
_cell.length_b   1.000
_cell.length_c   1.000
_cell.angle_alpha   90.00
_cell.angle_beta   90.00
_cell.angle_gamma   90.00
#
_symmetry.space_group_name_H-M   'P 1'
#
loop_
_entity.id
_entity.type
_entity.pdbx_description
1 polymer ?
#
loop_
_entity_poly.entity_id
_entity_poly.type
_entity_poly.pdbx_seq_one_letter_code
_entity_poly.pdbx_strand_id
1 'polypeptide(L)'
;MTLVDACMASSAAPVFRSIAVIGGTVTGSRASQAFVDGGLWANNPVLVGLIEALEMTSAGRRIEIFCLGTVPVPTGQHVTERDVDRGLVGWGFGGKAVGLSIDAQQFAYDHMARMLARHVSRDCRIYRFPSAAAPASLLPFLDLDDGRKEAVEALQQQAGSDVNMTNSACADLSNDAGQAICALLTSERVKPAGTAPRLGAG
;
A
#
# COMPACT_ATOMS: atom_id res chain seq x y z
N MET A 1 -22.82 6.36 0.12
CA MET A 1 -21.40 6.69 0.17
C MET A 1 -20.90 6.84 -1.26
N THR A 2 -20.28 7.97 -1.59
CA THR A 2 -19.66 8.20 -2.90
C THR A 2 -18.20 7.74 -2.92
N LEU A 3 -17.59 7.65 -4.11
CA LEU A 3 -16.16 7.36 -4.22
C LEU A 3 -15.31 8.44 -3.54
N VAL A 4 -15.71 9.70 -3.67
CA VAL A 4 -15.04 10.82 -3.01
C VAL A 4 -15.07 10.62 -1.49
N ASP A 5 -16.23 10.28 -0.92
CA ASP A 5 -16.36 10.02 0.52
C ASP A 5 -15.39 8.92 0.98
N ALA A 6 -15.30 7.81 0.23
CA ALA A 6 -14.41 6.70 0.55
C ALA A 6 -12.93 7.12 0.51
N CYS A 7 -12.51 7.85 -0.53
CA CYS A 7 -11.14 8.36 -0.63
C CYS A 7 -10.81 9.34 0.50
N MET A 8 -11.76 10.21 0.86
CA MET A 8 -11.60 11.18 1.94
C MET A 8 -11.48 10.49 3.30
N ALA A 9 -12.30 9.47 3.56
CA ALA A 9 -12.23 8.66 4.77
C ALA A 9 -10.92 7.88 4.87
N SER A 10 -10.50 7.21 3.80
CA SER A 10 -9.31 6.37 3.81
C SER A 10 -8.00 7.15 4.01
N SER A 11 -7.98 8.45 3.70
CA SER A 11 -6.79 9.33 3.78
C SER A 11 -6.86 10.33 4.96
N ALA A 12 -7.78 10.13 5.91
CA ALA A 12 -7.97 11.01 7.06
C ALA A 12 -6.94 10.77 8.17
N ALA A 13 -5.64 10.93 7.85
CA ALA A 13 -4.52 10.66 8.76
C ALA A 13 -4.55 11.64 9.94
N PRO A 14 -4.65 11.15 11.21
CA PRO A 14 -4.57 12.02 12.36
C PRO A 14 -3.29 12.87 12.32
N VAL A 15 -3.37 14.09 12.85
CA VAL A 15 -2.31 15.12 12.79
C VAL A 15 -2.17 15.81 11.43
N PHE A 16 -2.38 15.11 10.31
CA PHE A 16 -2.31 15.69 8.96
C PHE A 16 -3.67 16.14 8.41
N ARG A 17 -4.75 15.50 8.84
CA ARG A 17 -6.10 15.76 8.33
C ARG A 17 -7.18 15.54 9.38
N SER A 18 -8.27 16.30 9.25
CA SER A 18 -9.49 16.12 10.04
C SER A 18 -10.16 14.76 9.81
N ILE A 19 -10.82 14.25 10.84
CA ILE A 19 -11.71 13.08 10.78
C ILE A 19 -12.77 13.29 9.69
N ALA A 20 -12.96 12.30 8.83
CA ALA A 20 -13.97 12.36 7.79
C ALA A 20 -15.34 12.00 8.37
N VAL A 21 -16.30 12.94 8.33
CA VAL A 21 -17.68 12.70 8.78
C VAL A 21 -18.58 12.58 7.56
N ILE A 22 -19.07 11.37 7.30
CA ILE A 22 -19.92 11.08 6.14
C ILE A 22 -21.35 10.92 6.64
N GLY A 23 -22.25 11.75 6.08
CA GLY A 23 -23.68 11.66 6.37
C GLY A 23 -24.33 10.50 5.63
N GLY A 24 -25.14 9.70 6.32
CA GLY A 24 -25.92 8.61 5.74
C GLY A 24 -27.29 8.45 6.38
N THR A 25 -28.14 7.67 5.73
CA THR A 25 -29.34 7.11 6.34
C THR A 25 -29.02 5.68 6.75
N VAL A 26 -28.66 5.47 8.01
CA VAL A 26 -28.57 4.13 8.58
C VAL A 26 -29.91 3.88 9.29
N THR A 27 -30.61 2.82 8.90
CA THR A 27 -31.87 2.37 9.53
C THR A 27 -32.95 3.46 9.66
N GLY A 28 -33.16 4.26 8.61
CA GLY A 28 -34.21 5.30 8.58
C GLY A 28 -33.95 6.55 9.44
N SER A 29 -32.81 6.61 10.14
CA SER A 29 -32.36 7.80 10.88
C SER A 29 -31.19 8.47 10.17
N ARG A 30 -31.15 9.80 10.15
CA ARG A 30 -29.96 10.56 9.71
C ARG A 30 -28.87 10.33 10.75
N ALA A 31 -27.91 9.47 10.43
CA ALA A 31 -26.76 9.18 11.26
C ALA A 31 -25.50 9.50 10.47
N SER A 32 -24.62 10.31 11.06
CA SER A 32 -23.28 10.55 10.53
C SER A 32 -22.34 9.48 11.08
N GLN A 33 -21.45 8.98 10.22
CA GLN A 33 -20.37 8.08 10.58
C GLN A 33 -19.04 8.82 10.48
N ALA A 34 -18.17 8.61 11.47
CA ALA A 34 -16.85 9.22 11.54
C ALA A 34 -15.77 8.19 11.17
N PHE A 35 -14.84 8.58 10.32
CA PHE A 35 -13.77 7.73 9.79
C PHE A 35 -12.41 8.41 9.94
N VAL A 36 -11.40 7.58 10.16
CA VAL A 36 -9.98 7.93 10.23
C VAL A 36 -9.20 7.07 9.24
N ASP A 37 -7.97 7.49 8.94
CA ASP A 37 -7.09 6.82 7.98
C ASP A 37 -6.98 5.30 8.17
N GLY A 38 -6.99 4.59 7.05
CA GLY A 38 -6.84 3.14 7.04
C GLY A 38 -5.49 2.66 7.57
N GLY A 39 -4.45 3.50 7.50
CA GLY A 39 -3.10 3.24 8.01
C GLY A 39 -3.03 3.01 9.52
N LEU A 40 -4.01 3.46 10.30
CA LEU A 40 -4.12 3.10 11.72
C LEU A 40 -4.45 1.63 11.93
N TRP A 41 -5.16 1.01 10.97
CA TRP A 41 -5.61 -0.37 11.07
C TRP A 41 -4.82 -1.33 10.17
N ALA A 42 -4.54 -0.94 8.93
CA ALA A 42 -3.89 -1.77 7.94
C ALA A 42 -3.08 -0.92 6.95
N ASN A 43 -1.96 -0.35 7.41
CA ASN A 43 -1.03 0.40 6.54
C ASN A 43 -0.44 -0.44 5.40
N ASN A 44 -0.38 -1.76 5.59
CA ASN A 44 -0.16 -2.73 4.52
C ASN A 44 -1.40 -3.62 4.38
N PRO A 45 -2.30 -3.34 3.42
CA PRO A 45 -3.60 -4.00 3.33
C PRO A 45 -3.53 -5.43 2.73
N VAL A 46 -2.34 -5.99 2.51
CA VAL A 46 -2.16 -7.32 1.87
C VAL A 46 -2.93 -8.43 2.59
N LEU A 47 -2.94 -8.45 3.91
CA LEU A 47 -3.67 -9.46 4.69
C LEU A 47 -5.19 -9.28 4.54
N VAL A 48 -5.66 -8.04 4.61
CA VAL A 48 -7.08 -7.70 4.40
C VAL A 48 -7.50 -8.13 2.99
N GLY A 49 -6.71 -7.77 1.97
CA GLY A 49 -6.95 -8.15 0.58
C GLY A 49 -6.99 -9.66 0.37
N LEU A 50 -6.13 -10.42 1.06
CA LEU A 50 -6.16 -11.89 1.00
C LEU A 50 -7.42 -12.46 1.63
N ILE A 51 -7.82 -11.99 2.80
CA ILE A 51 -9.02 -12.46 3.51
C ILE A 51 -10.28 -12.16 2.68
N GLU A 52 -10.42 -10.93 2.19
CA GLU A 52 -11.56 -10.53 1.35
C GLU A 52 -11.59 -11.33 0.04
N ALA A 53 -10.44 -11.57 -0.61
CA ALA A 53 -10.40 -12.38 -1.82
C ALA A 53 -10.79 -13.85 -1.58
N LEU A 54 -10.44 -14.40 -0.42
CA LEU A 54 -10.85 -15.76 -0.02
C LEU A 54 -12.37 -15.84 0.21
N GLU A 55 -12.96 -14.81 0.80
CA GLU A 55 -14.41 -14.73 1.04
C GLU A 55 -15.21 -14.51 -0.25
N MET A 56 -14.74 -13.62 -1.12
CA MET A 56 -15.46 -13.20 -2.33
C MET A 56 -15.34 -14.18 -3.50
N THR A 57 -14.41 -15.15 -3.45
CA THR A 57 -14.13 -16.04 -4.60
C THR A 57 -14.40 -17.51 -4.31
N SER A 58 -14.97 -18.21 -5.30
CA SER A 58 -15.33 -19.63 -5.18
C SER A 58 -14.11 -20.55 -5.06
N ALA A 59 -14.31 -21.73 -4.44
CA ALA A 59 -13.36 -22.85 -4.39
C ALA A 59 -12.64 -23.12 -5.72
N GLY A 60 -11.31 -23.31 -5.69
CA GLY A 60 -10.48 -23.66 -6.85
C GLY A 60 -9.95 -22.49 -7.70
N ARG A 61 -10.46 -21.27 -7.54
CA ARG A 61 -9.89 -20.10 -8.23
C ARG A 61 -8.58 -19.67 -7.56
N ARG A 62 -7.50 -19.59 -8.33
CA ARG A 62 -6.19 -19.08 -7.90
C ARG A 62 -6.28 -17.60 -7.52
N ILE A 63 -5.58 -17.22 -6.45
CA ILE A 63 -5.48 -15.83 -5.99
C ILE A 63 -4.04 -15.38 -6.14
N GLU A 64 -3.81 -14.31 -6.91
CA GLU A 64 -2.52 -13.65 -7.01
C GLU A 64 -2.67 -12.21 -6.51
N ILE A 65 -1.86 -11.83 -5.53
CA ILE A 65 -1.85 -10.49 -4.96
C ILE A 65 -0.51 -9.84 -5.30
N PHE A 66 -0.59 -8.67 -5.92
CA PHE A 66 0.57 -7.88 -6.29
C PHE A 66 0.65 -6.64 -5.39
N CYS A 67 1.69 -6.58 -4.57
CA CYS A 67 1.89 -5.54 -3.55
C CYS A 67 2.88 -4.50 -4.05
N LEU A 68 2.40 -3.26 -4.19
CA LEU A 68 3.25 -2.09 -4.42
C LEU A 68 3.36 -1.30 -3.11
N GLY A 69 4.58 -1.13 -2.62
CA GLY A 69 4.87 -0.33 -1.43
C GLY A 69 5.21 1.11 -1.78
N THR A 70 5.17 1.98 -0.77
CA THR A 70 5.82 3.30 -0.82
C THR A 70 7.30 3.16 -0.50
N VAL A 71 8.05 4.29 -0.56
CA VAL A 71 9.47 4.30 -0.23
C VAL A 71 9.66 3.87 1.23
N PRO A 72 10.40 2.79 1.51
CA PRO A 72 10.64 2.37 2.88
C PRO A 72 11.54 3.39 3.57
N VAL A 73 11.02 4.04 4.60
CA VAL A 73 11.83 4.82 5.52
C VAL A 73 12.69 3.84 6.31
N PRO A 74 14.00 4.07 6.50
CA PRO A 74 14.80 3.31 7.43
C PRO A 74 14.21 3.47 8.84
N THR A 75 13.51 2.45 9.32
CA THR A 75 12.85 2.46 10.63
C THR A 75 13.70 1.73 11.65
N GLY A 76 13.81 2.32 12.84
CA GLY A 76 14.71 1.88 13.90
C GLY A 76 15.52 3.05 14.43
N GLN A 77 15.07 3.63 15.55
CA GLN A 77 15.91 4.56 16.29
C GLN A 77 17.02 3.77 16.97
N HIS A 78 18.26 4.24 16.82
CA HIS A 78 19.33 3.81 17.70
C HIS A 78 18.98 4.31 19.12
N VAL A 79 18.58 3.40 20.00
CA VAL A 79 18.28 3.70 21.40
C VAL A 79 19.57 3.55 22.18
N THR A 80 20.13 4.67 22.65
CA THR A 80 21.28 4.63 23.55
C THR A 80 20.82 4.29 24.97
N GLU A 81 21.73 3.86 25.85
CA GLU A 81 21.43 3.61 27.27
C GLU A 81 20.78 4.81 27.98
N ARG A 82 20.99 6.04 27.49
CA ARG A 82 20.39 7.26 28.03
C ARG A 82 18.97 7.52 27.53
N ASP A 83 18.56 6.86 26.45
CA ASP A 83 17.27 7.07 25.77
C ASP A 83 16.25 5.96 26.07
N VAL A 84 16.56 5.06 27.00
CA VAL A 84 15.69 3.94 27.39
C VAL A 84 14.48 4.41 28.21
N ASP A 85 14.69 5.40 29.09
CA ASP A 85 13.63 5.94 29.96
C ASP A 85 12.95 7.15 29.30
N ARG A 86 11.92 6.88 28.50
CA ARG A 86 11.16 7.92 27.80
C ARG A 86 9.83 8.20 28.50
N GLY A 87 9.68 9.41 29.04
CA GLY A 87 8.37 9.94 29.46
C GLY A 87 7.53 10.43 28.26
N LEU A 88 6.36 11.03 28.54
CA LEU A 88 5.42 11.51 27.51
C LEU A 88 6.08 12.42 26.46
N VAL A 89 6.93 13.37 26.89
CA VAL A 89 7.67 14.26 25.97
C VAL A 89 8.64 13.46 25.10
N GLY A 90 9.37 12.50 25.68
CA GLY A 90 10.28 11.62 24.95
C GLY A 90 9.58 10.79 23.87
N TRP A 91 8.33 10.40 24.12
CA TRP A 91 7.43 9.73 23.17
C TRP A 91 6.72 10.66 22.18
N GLY A 92 7.00 11.97 22.20
CA GLY A 92 6.29 12.94 21.37
C GLY A 92 4.80 12.95 21.67
N PHE A 93 4.43 12.86 22.95
CA PHE A 93 3.05 12.74 23.43
C PHE A 93 2.26 11.57 22.79
N GLY A 94 2.97 10.50 22.44
CA GLY A 94 2.40 9.28 21.83
C GLY A 94 2.59 9.20 20.31
N GLY A 95 2.92 10.30 19.63
CA GLY A 95 3.11 10.31 18.17
C GLY A 95 4.20 9.34 17.69
N LYS A 96 5.30 9.22 18.44
CA LYS A 96 6.38 8.27 18.10
C LYS A 96 5.94 6.81 18.22
N ALA A 97 5.09 6.50 19.21
CA ALA A 97 4.57 5.15 19.40
C ALA A 97 3.60 4.76 18.26
N VAL A 98 2.79 5.72 17.80
CA VAL A 98 1.91 5.53 16.64
C VAL A 98 2.73 5.25 15.38
N GLY A 99 3.74 6.08 15.07
CA GLY A 99 4.63 5.86 13.92
C GLY A 99 5.31 4.50 13.94
N LEU A 100 5.96 4.15 15.07
CA LEU A 100 6.56 2.83 15.28
C LEU A 100 5.59 1.67 15.06
N SER A 101 4.33 1.82 15.52
CA SER A 101 3.31 0.79 15.34
C SER A 101 2.90 0.64 13.88
N ILE A 102 2.72 1.75 13.15
CA ILE A 102 2.40 1.77 11.71
C ILE A 102 3.54 1.12 10.90
N ASP A 103 4.80 1.42 11.24
CA ASP A 103 5.97 0.82 10.60
C ASP A 103 6.04 -0.69 10.85
N ALA A 104 5.83 -1.12 12.10
CA ALA A 104 5.81 -2.54 12.46
C ALA A 104 4.69 -3.30 11.74
N GLN A 105 3.51 -2.70 11.58
CA GLN A 105 2.38 -3.29 10.86
C GLN A 105 2.75 -3.63 9.41
N GLN A 106 3.55 -2.79 8.73
CA GLN A 106 3.95 -3.04 7.35
C GLN A 106 4.60 -4.42 7.17
N PHE A 107 5.52 -4.78 8.07
CA PHE A 107 6.20 -6.07 8.05
C PHE A 107 5.32 -7.21 8.60
N ALA A 108 4.59 -6.96 9.69
CA ALA A 108 3.74 -7.97 10.31
C ALA A 108 2.63 -8.46 9.36
N TYR A 109 1.95 -7.55 8.67
CA TYR A 109 0.85 -7.91 7.76
C TYR A 109 1.35 -8.66 6.53
N ASP A 110 2.52 -8.32 6.00
CA ASP A 110 3.15 -9.08 4.91
C ASP A 110 3.45 -10.51 5.34
N HIS A 111 4.05 -10.69 6.53
CA HIS A 111 4.40 -12.00 7.04
C HIS A 111 3.16 -12.85 7.33
N MET A 112 2.14 -12.29 7.98
CA MET A 112 0.88 -12.96 8.27
C MET A 112 0.15 -13.37 7.00
N ALA A 113 0.09 -12.50 5.99
CA ALA A 113 -0.54 -12.84 4.71
C ALA A 113 0.17 -13.99 4.00
N ARG A 114 1.51 -13.98 3.98
CA ARG A 114 2.30 -15.10 3.41
C ARG A 114 2.11 -16.38 4.20
N MET A 115 2.03 -16.30 5.53
CA MET A 115 1.76 -17.45 6.38
C MET A 115 0.38 -18.04 6.08
N LEU A 116 -0.66 -17.21 6.06
CA LEU A 116 -2.02 -17.63 5.75
C LEU A 116 -2.11 -18.25 4.36
N ALA A 117 -1.53 -17.61 3.34
CA ALA A 117 -1.51 -18.11 1.97
C ALA A 117 -0.91 -19.53 1.84
N ARG A 118 0.06 -19.91 2.69
CA ARG A 118 0.65 -21.25 2.71
C ARG A 118 -0.23 -22.31 3.38
N HIS A 119 -1.15 -21.91 4.27
CA HIS A 119 -1.93 -22.84 5.09
C HIS A 119 -3.40 -22.95 4.69
N VAL A 120 -3.89 -22.05 3.85
CA VAL A 120 -5.22 -22.20 3.24
C VAL A 120 -5.18 -23.27 2.15
N SER A 121 -6.26 -24.03 2.00
CA SER A 121 -6.42 -25.01 0.92
C SER A 121 -6.75 -24.32 -0.41
N ARG A 122 -5.86 -23.41 -0.84
CA ARG A 122 -5.98 -22.64 -2.07
C ARG A 122 -4.61 -22.23 -2.62
N ASP A 123 -4.46 -22.20 -3.95
CA ASP A 123 -3.28 -21.57 -4.59
C ASP A 123 -3.37 -20.04 -4.43
N CYS A 124 -2.71 -19.54 -3.41
CA CYS A 124 -2.59 -18.12 -3.09
C CYS A 124 -1.12 -17.71 -3.23
N ARG A 125 -0.82 -16.73 -4.08
CA ARG A 125 0.52 -16.20 -4.28
C ARG A 125 0.56 -14.70 -4.04
N ILE A 126 1.60 -14.25 -3.33
CA ILE A 126 1.80 -12.85 -2.96
C ILE A 126 3.15 -12.41 -3.52
N TYR A 127 3.10 -11.52 -4.51
CA TYR A 127 4.27 -10.93 -5.14
C TYR A 127 4.42 -9.48 -4.68
N ARG A 128 5.61 -9.10 -4.23
CA ARG A 128 5.91 -7.71 -3.86
C ARG A 128 6.86 -7.13 -4.90
N PHE A 129 6.55 -5.93 -5.38
CA PHE A 129 7.44 -5.23 -6.30
C PHE A 129 8.77 -4.94 -5.60
N PRO A 130 9.91 -5.12 -6.28
CA PRO A 130 11.21 -4.71 -5.75
C PRO A 130 11.21 -3.21 -5.42
N SER A 131 11.75 -2.85 -4.26
CA SER A 131 11.98 -1.46 -3.87
C SER A 131 13.36 -1.31 -3.22
N ALA A 132 14.05 -0.22 -3.54
CA ALA A 132 15.32 0.10 -2.91
C ALA A 132 15.08 0.79 -1.56
N ALA A 133 16.04 0.59 -0.65
CA ALA A 133 16.11 1.41 0.54
C ALA A 133 16.30 2.88 0.14
N ALA A 134 15.61 3.78 0.83
CA ALA A 134 15.78 5.21 0.61
C ALA A 134 17.24 5.62 0.87
N PRO A 135 17.92 6.28 -0.08
CA PRO A 135 19.24 6.85 0.20
C PRO A 135 19.12 7.96 1.24
N ALA A 136 20.20 8.22 2.00
CA ALA A 136 20.21 9.25 3.04
C ALA A 136 19.79 10.65 2.53
N SER A 137 20.09 10.95 1.27
CA SER A 137 19.70 12.21 0.61
C SER A 137 18.19 12.36 0.39
N LEU A 138 17.43 11.25 0.40
CA LEU A 138 15.99 11.26 0.22
C LEU A 138 15.24 11.48 1.54
N LEU A 139 15.85 11.17 2.68
CA LEU A 139 15.22 11.26 4.01
C LEU A 139 14.55 12.62 4.30
N PRO A 140 15.11 13.79 3.92
CA PRO A 140 14.47 15.08 4.15
C PRO A 140 13.19 15.32 3.33
N PHE A 141 12.86 14.42 2.40
CA PHE A 141 11.73 14.52 1.48
C PHE A 141 10.70 13.39 1.70
N LEU A 142 10.85 12.57 2.75
CA LEU A 142 9.96 11.43 3.04
C LEU A 142 8.79 11.78 3.97
N ASP A 143 8.68 13.03 4.41
CA ASP A 143 7.54 13.47 5.22
C ASP A 143 6.24 13.36 4.41
N LEU A 144 5.19 12.85 5.06
CA LEU A 144 3.92 12.51 4.41
C LEU A 144 3.23 13.72 3.76
N ASP A 145 3.42 14.91 4.33
CA ASP A 145 2.83 16.18 3.90
C ASP A 145 3.78 17.06 3.06
N ASP A 146 4.97 16.56 2.69
CA ASP A 146 5.90 17.32 1.86
C ASP A 146 5.49 17.33 0.38
N GLY A 147 4.63 18.29 0.03
CA GLY A 147 4.18 18.54 -1.34
C GLY A 147 5.11 19.43 -2.17
N ARG A 148 6.33 19.74 -1.71
CA ARG A 148 7.27 20.59 -2.47
C ARG A 148 7.70 19.89 -3.76
N LYS A 149 7.97 20.68 -4.81
CA LYS A 149 8.34 20.12 -6.12
C LYS A 149 9.60 19.28 -6.04
N GLU A 150 10.58 19.74 -5.29
CA GLU A 150 11.86 19.08 -5.07
C GLU A 150 11.67 17.72 -4.37
N ALA A 151 10.73 17.64 -3.43
CA ALA A 151 10.40 16.39 -2.74
C ALA A 151 9.73 15.40 -3.69
N VAL A 152 8.74 15.85 -4.47
CA VAL A 152 8.06 15.04 -5.49
C VAL A 152 9.05 14.54 -6.56
N GLU A 153 9.94 15.41 -7.04
CA GLU A 153 10.99 15.05 -8.00
C GLU A 153 11.95 14.00 -7.42
N ALA A 154 12.36 14.15 -6.16
CA ALA A 154 13.20 13.17 -5.49
C ALA A 154 12.51 11.80 -5.35
N LEU A 155 11.21 11.78 -4.99
CA LEU A 155 10.41 10.55 -4.94
C LEU A 155 10.23 9.91 -6.33
N GLN A 156 10.07 10.71 -7.39
CA GLN A 156 10.02 10.21 -8.77
C GLN A 156 11.33 9.57 -9.21
N GLN A 157 12.48 10.16 -8.83
CA GLN A 157 13.79 9.58 -9.10
C GLN A 157 13.97 8.24 -8.38
N GLN A 158 13.54 8.15 -7.12
CA GLN A 158 13.53 6.89 -6.38
C GLN A 158 12.64 5.83 -7.06
N ALA A 159 11.43 6.21 -7.47
CA ALA A 159 10.53 5.33 -8.21
C ALA A 159 11.16 4.83 -9.53
N GLY A 160 11.93 5.68 -10.23
CA GLY A 160 12.70 5.27 -11.40
C GLY A 160 13.71 4.16 -11.09
N SER A 161 14.34 4.18 -9.92
CA SER A 161 15.23 3.10 -9.46
C SER A 161 14.44 1.80 -9.21
N ASP A 162 13.27 1.90 -8.57
CA ASP A 162 12.38 0.76 -8.31
C ASP A 162 11.86 0.11 -9.60
N VAL A 163 11.57 0.92 -10.62
CA VAL A 163 11.24 0.44 -11.98
C VAL A 163 12.41 -0.30 -12.60
N ASN A 164 13.65 0.17 -12.46
CA ASN A 164 14.83 -0.52 -13.00
C ASN A 164 15.06 -1.88 -12.32
N MET A 165 14.86 -1.98 -11.01
CA MET A 165 14.91 -3.26 -10.30
C MET A 165 13.79 -4.20 -10.74
N THR A 166 12.58 -3.68 -10.92
CA THR A 166 11.46 -4.45 -11.46
C THR A 166 11.78 -4.99 -12.85
N ASN A 167 12.29 -4.15 -13.76
CA ASN A 167 12.71 -4.57 -15.10
C ASN A 167 13.81 -5.64 -15.06
N SER A 168 14.76 -5.51 -14.13
CA SER A 168 15.83 -6.49 -13.93
C SER A 168 15.27 -7.83 -13.45
N ALA A 169 14.32 -7.81 -12.50
CA ALA A 169 13.63 -9.01 -12.04
C ALA A 169 12.79 -9.66 -13.14
N CYS A 170 12.14 -8.87 -14.00
CA CYS A 170 11.41 -9.37 -15.17
C CYS A 170 12.32 -10.03 -16.21
N ALA A 171 13.56 -9.55 -16.36
CA ALA A 171 14.53 -10.11 -17.30
C ALA A 171 15.19 -11.40 -16.80
N ASP A 172 15.17 -11.65 -15.48
CA ASP A 172 15.69 -12.87 -14.87
C ASP A 172 14.67 -14.00 -14.96
N LEU A 173 14.95 -14.97 -15.84
CA LEU A 173 14.11 -16.15 -16.05
C LEU A 173 14.06 -17.10 -14.84
N SER A 174 15.01 -16.98 -13.90
CA SER A 174 15.02 -17.76 -12.66
C SER A 174 14.21 -17.12 -11.53
N ASN A 175 13.73 -15.89 -11.74
CA ASN A 175 12.97 -15.15 -10.74
C ASN A 175 11.45 -15.28 -10.97
N ASP A 176 10.83 -16.28 -10.36
CA ASP A 176 9.39 -16.55 -10.48
C ASP A 176 8.52 -15.32 -10.17
N ALA A 177 8.90 -14.52 -9.16
CA ALA A 177 8.17 -13.31 -8.79
C ALA A 177 8.30 -12.22 -9.87
N GLY A 178 9.50 -12.05 -10.43
CA GLY A 178 9.76 -11.16 -11.55
C GLY A 178 8.98 -11.58 -12.81
N GLN A 179 8.93 -12.87 -13.12
CA GLN A 179 8.13 -13.40 -14.23
C GLN A 179 6.63 -13.14 -14.04
N ALA A 180 6.10 -13.35 -12.83
CA ALA A 180 4.69 -13.06 -12.53
C ALA A 180 4.36 -11.56 -12.66
N ILE A 181 5.24 -10.69 -12.18
CA ILE A 181 5.10 -9.23 -12.33
C ILE A 181 5.16 -8.83 -13.81
N CYS A 182 6.08 -9.39 -14.58
CA CYS A 182 6.20 -9.14 -16.02
C CYS A 182 4.92 -9.55 -16.76
N ALA A 183 4.37 -10.72 -16.44
CA ALA A 183 3.13 -11.22 -17.00
C ALA A 183 1.96 -10.27 -16.71
N LEU A 184 1.83 -9.76 -15.48
CA LEU A 184 0.81 -8.75 -15.12
C LEU A 184 0.96 -7.47 -15.98
N LEU A 185 2.17 -6.94 -16.10
CA LEU A 185 2.42 -5.68 -16.83
C LEU A 185 2.28 -5.83 -18.35
N THR A 186 2.36 -7.06 -18.88
CA THR A 186 2.22 -7.34 -20.30
C THR A 186 0.81 -7.78 -20.69
N SER A 187 0.05 -8.42 -19.80
CA SER A 187 -1.35 -8.79 -20.05
C SER A 187 -2.23 -7.56 -20.30
N GLU A 188 -1.91 -6.43 -19.68
CA GLU A 188 -2.60 -5.15 -19.89
C GLU A 188 -2.24 -4.45 -21.22
N ARG A 189 -1.14 -4.82 -21.87
CA ARG A 189 -0.73 -4.24 -23.17
C ARG A 189 -1.47 -4.83 -24.37
N VAL A 190 -2.19 -5.94 -24.21
CA VAL A 190 -2.96 -6.59 -25.29
C VAL A 190 -4.44 -6.23 -25.20
N LYS A 191 -4.76 -4.95 -25.46
CA LYS A 191 -6.07 -4.53 -26.01
C LYS A 191 -5.86 -3.33 -26.96
N PRO A 192 -5.52 -3.54 -28.24
CA PRO A 192 -5.82 -2.53 -29.24
C PRO A 192 -7.35 -2.41 -29.33
N ALA A 193 -7.84 -1.18 -29.22
CA ALA A 193 -9.25 -0.84 -29.33
C ALA A 193 -9.86 -1.51 -30.58
N GLY A 194 -10.97 -2.21 -30.38
CA GLY A 194 -11.74 -2.78 -31.48
C GLY A 194 -12.06 -1.71 -32.52
N THR A 195 -11.51 -1.88 -33.71
CA THR A 195 -12.01 -1.24 -34.93
C THR A 195 -13.48 -1.61 -35.09
N ALA A 196 -14.38 -0.68 -34.75
CA ALA A 196 -15.77 -0.77 -35.13
C ALA A 196 -15.85 -0.76 -36.68
N PRO A 197 -16.62 -1.66 -37.32
CA PRO A 197 -16.85 -1.58 -38.75
C PRO A 197 -17.63 -0.30 -39.05
N ARG A 198 -17.11 0.53 -39.95
CA ARG A 198 -17.85 1.65 -40.52
C ARG A 198 -19.05 1.08 -41.27
N LEU A 199 -20.26 1.29 -40.73
CA LEU A 199 -21.49 1.09 -41.48
C LEU A 199 -21.44 2.00 -42.71
N GLY A 200 -21.48 1.39 -43.89
CA GLY A 200 -21.54 2.08 -45.16
C GLY A 200 -22.82 2.90 -45.26
N ALA A 201 -22.67 4.15 -45.69
CA ALA A 201 -23.77 4.91 -46.24
C ALA A 201 -24.08 4.35 -47.63
N GLY A 202 -25.30 3.86 -47.80
CA GLY A 202 -25.95 3.56 -49.07
C GLY A 202 -27.39 4.02 -48.95
#